data_AF-A0A9E4N362-F1
#
_entry.id   AF-A0A9E4N362-F1
#
_cell.length_a   1.000
_cell.length_b   1.000
_cell.length_c   1.000
_cell.angle_alpha   90.00
_cell.angle_beta   90.00
_cell.angle_gamma   90.00
#
_symmetry.space_group_name_H-M   'P 1'
#
loop_
_entity.id
_entity.type
_entity.pdbx_description
1 polymer ?
#
loop_
_entity_poly.entity_id
_entity_poly.type
_entity_poly.pdbx_seq_one_letter_code
_entity_poly.pdbx_strand_id
1 'polypeptide(L)'
;MAQLIRHKRSAVAGKVPTAAQLELGELAINTAGGCIFLKKSDGTVVKVCGIDTDSHTGVLYTGDTDPTTYATVNEGDLWHNNAEDTLYAWDGTQWVKAGASFDWQSGAGDPIATNPINVNSVGQPLVDGDQYWDTTANKLWGWDAPNNTWVSMGGSITVADVAPNNPSEGDVWYDSATDYRAFVWVDDSGNGSWVDLSPGVGNKIFIQDAEPAGPSTGDGWIDTDGSGTLVVWNGDAWVEILAGVGTVDGDSIVDGSITTAKLADDAVTNAKIANNAVTLGTQTTGNYVATVTAGSQITVTGSGSETAAVTVAHADTSTLTGWQGTADNGEFVDRIQVDSNGHVTGVVWAEPSGGGGFSGLTKADHSSTLGRNGNYTLTAGTWYIKNTNTADAGTAARRLTIPTTNVAWGFGQSASSDDSQGTGMISFTILPGGGNQTLDRYHTRDPWCILVVTGNTTITTNSNNNQSWSVYKWA
;
A
#
# COMPACT_ATOMS: atom_id res chain seq x y z
N MET A 1 70.54 -13.69 111.28
CA MET A 1 70.93 -12.26 111.27
C MET A 1 70.32 -11.66 110.01
N ALA A 2 69.30 -10.80 110.11
CA ALA A 2 68.66 -10.21 108.93
C ALA A 2 69.53 -9.05 108.40
N GLN A 3 69.96 -9.13 107.14
CA GLN A 3 70.61 -8.00 106.48
C GLN A 3 69.54 -7.04 105.97
N LEU A 4 69.61 -5.78 106.39
CA LEU A 4 68.73 -4.73 105.89
C LEU A 4 69.24 -4.23 104.54
N ILE A 5 68.70 -4.77 103.45
CA ILE A 5 68.97 -4.27 102.09
C ILE A 5 68.23 -2.92 101.93
N ARG A 6 68.98 -1.86 101.61
CA ARG A 6 68.43 -0.51 101.39
C ARG A 6 68.44 -0.19 99.89
N HIS A 7 67.26 -0.19 99.29
CA HIS A 7 67.06 0.22 97.89
C HIS A 7 67.06 1.74 97.75
N LYS A 8 67.44 2.26 96.57
CA LYS A 8 67.19 3.66 96.21
C LYS A 8 65.69 3.90 96.13
N ARG A 9 65.21 5.02 96.67
CA ARG A 9 63.78 5.32 96.70
C ARG A 9 63.45 6.78 96.43
N SER A 10 62.33 6.99 95.76
CA SER A 10 61.71 8.30 95.53
C SER A 10 60.27 8.29 96.04
N ALA A 11 59.81 9.41 96.57
CA ALA A 11 58.41 9.65 96.92
C ALA A 11 57.77 10.75 96.03
N VAL A 12 58.41 11.08 94.90
CA VAL A 12 57.91 12.06 93.92
C VAL A 12 57.26 11.30 92.77
N ALA A 13 55.96 11.52 92.54
CA ALA A 13 55.21 10.88 91.46
C ALA A 13 55.86 11.12 90.08
N GLY A 14 55.73 10.15 89.17
CA GLY A 14 56.29 10.21 87.80
C GLY A 14 57.83 10.18 87.69
N LYS A 15 58.60 10.24 88.80
CA LYS A 15 60.06 10.17 88.73
C LYS A 15 60.56 8.76 88.41
N VAL A 16 61.21 8.63 87.25
CA VAL A 16 62.03 7.50 86.83
C VAL A 16 63.51 7.79 87.16
N PRO A 17 64.29 6.85 87.72
CA PRO A 17 65.73 7.02 87.92
C PRO A 17 66.47 7.06 86.58
N THR A 18 67.50 7.90 86.47
CA THR A 18 68.38 7.88 85.29
C THR A 18 69.42 6.76 85.37
N ALA A 19 70.00 6.37 84.24
CA ALA A 19 71.07 5.37 84.17
C ALA A 19 72.30 5.72 85.03
N ALA A 20 72.59 7.00 85.26
CA ALA A 20 73.67 7.45 86.13
C ALA A 20 73.31 7.38 87.63
N GLN A 21 72.03 7.26 87.97
CA GLN A 21 71.54 7.16 89.35
C GLN A 21 71.44 5.72 89.86
N LEU A 22 71.67 4.71 89.00
CA LEU A 22 71.62 3.29 89.35
C LEU A 22 72.91 2.57 88.97
N GLU A 23 73.34 1.67 89.84
CA GLU A 23 74.33 0.64 89.51
C GLU A 23 73.69 -0.51 88.74
N LEU A 24 74.52 -1.29 88.03
CA LEU A 24 74.06 -2.48 87.32
C LEU A 24 73.49 -3.50 88.33
N GLY A 25 72.25 -3.94 88.12
CA GLY A 25 71.57 -4.86 89.05
C GLY A 25 70.92 -4.18 90.26
N GLU A 26 71.06 -2.86 90.43
CA GLU A 26 70.44 -2.14 91.54
C GLU A 26 68.95 -1.86 91.27
N LEU A 27 68.11 -2.15 92.28
CA LEU A 27 66.69 -1.83 92.27
C LEU A 27 66.41 -0.45 92.89
N ALA A 28 65.57 0.33 92.22
CA ALA A 28 64.96 1.54 92.76
C ALA A 28 63.45 1.46 92.83
N ILE A 29 62.86 2.12 93.84
CA ILE A 29 61.44 2.07 94.15
C ILE A 29 60.86 3.49 94.17
N ASN A 30 59.84 3.76 93.37
CA ASN A 30 59.04 4.97 93.49
C ASN A 30 57.78 4.66 94.32
N THR A 31 57.78 5.10 95.58
CA THR A 31 56.69 4.80 96.53
C THR A 31 55.47 5.71 96.37
N ALA A 32 55.51 6.71 95.48
CA ALA A 32 54.34 7.54 95.15
C ALA A 32 53.59 7.04 93.90
N GLY A 33 54.21 6.23 93.05
CA GLY A 33 53.61 5.67 91.84
C GLY A 33 53.68 4.15 91.74
N GLY A 34 53.88 3.43 92.84
CA GLY A 34 53.86 1.95 92.86
C GLY A 34 54.88 1.24 91.97
N CYS A 35 55.95 1.93 91.54
CA CYS A 35 56.85 1.44 90.49
C CYS A 35 58.20 0.95 91.02
N ILE A 36 58.70 -0.15 90.43
CA ILE A 36 60.07 -0.65 90.64
C ILE A 36 60.86 -0.51 89.33
N PHE A 37 62.13 -0.12 89.43
CA PHE A 37 63.04 0.11 88.31
C PHE A 37 64.35 -0.66 88.48
N LEU A 38 64.93 -1.11 87.37
CA LEU A 38 66.20 -1.85 87.29
C LEU A 38 67.05 -1.29 86.16
N LYS A 39 68.37 -1.18 86.35
CA LYS A 39 69.33 -0.91 85.27
C LYS A 39 69.87 -2.20 84.67
N LYS A 40 69.78 -2.33 83.33
CA LYS A 40 70.31 -3.46 82.55
C LYS A 40 71.79 -3.26 82.19
N SER A 41 72.43 -4.32 81.72
CA SER A 41 73.84 -4.34 81.27
C SER A 41 74.12 -3.44 80.07
N ASP A 42 73.12 -3.16 79.24
CA ASP A 42 73.16 -2.18 78.15
C ASP A 42 73.12 -0.71 78.63
N GLY A 43 73.05 -0.48 79.94
CA GLY A 43 73.00 0.85 80.57
C GLY A 43 71.60 1.46 80.64
N THR A 44 70.57 0.87 80.02
CA THR A 44 69.20 1.39 80.08
C THR A 44 68.51 1.05 81.41
N VAL A 45 67.56 1.90 81.82
CA VAL A 45 66.72 1.67 83.01
C VAL A 45 65.32 1.25 82.55
N VAL A 46 64.82 0.13 83.08
CA VAL A 46 63.49 -0.41 82.80
C VAL A 46 62.58 -0.33 84.01
N LYS A 47 61.27 -0.11 83.78
CA LYS A 47 60.22 -0.32 84.78
C LYS A 47 59.92 -1.81 84.84
N VAL A 48 60.13 -2.43 86.00
CA VAL A 48 59.92 -3.87 86.25
C VAL A 48 58.50 -4.16 86.71
N CYS A 49 57.88 -3.20 87.40
CA CYS A 49 56.53 -3.29 87.92
C CYS A 49 55.93 -1.88 87.93
N GLY A 50 54.63 -1.79 87.61
CA GLY A 50 53.78 -0.71 88.10
C GLY A 50 52.60 -1.36 88.78
N ILE A 51 52.51 -1.24 90.10
CA ILE A 51 51.23 -1.38 90.80
C ILE A 51 50.51 -0.07 90.51
N ASP A 52 49.92 0.02 89.32
CA ASP A 52 49.02 1.10 88.97
C ASP A 52 47.66 0.79 89.59
N THR A 53 47.12 1.70 90.39
CA THR A 53 45.83 1.49 91.05
C THR A 53 44.64 1.72 90.12
N ASP A 54 44.90 2.24 88.92
CA ASP A 54 43.88 2.52 87.91
C ASP A 54 43.64 1.30 87.00
N SER A 55 43.23 0.20 87.63
CA SER A 55 42.14 -0.68 87.18
C SER A 55 41.96 -0.91 85.67
N HIS A 56 42.90 -1.59 84.98
CA HIS A 56 42.64 -2.21 83.66
C HIS A 56 43.61 -3.38 83.31
N THR A 57 44.34 -3.95 84.28
CA THR A 57 45.08 -5.20 84.05
C THR A 57 44.14 -6.40 84.16
N GLY A 58 43.26 -6.58 83.17
CA GLY A 58 42.55 -7.84 83.00
C GLY A 58 43.59 -8.95 82.83
N VAL A 59 43.75 -9.79 83.85
CA VAL A 59 44.76 -10.84 83.85
C VAL A 59 44.24 -11.97 82.98
N LEU A 60 44.98 -12.33 81.94
CA LEU A 60 44.74 -13.55 81.19
C LEU A 60 45.43 -14.72 81.90
N TYR A 61 44.65 -15.49 82.65
CA TYR A 61 45.05 -16.78 83.17
C TYR A 61 45.05 -17.82 82.04
N THR A 62 45.95 -18.80 82.13
CA THR A 62 46.02 -19.96 81.22
C THR A 62 46.28 -21.21 82.06
N GLY A 63 45.60 -22.32 81.76
CA GLY A 63 45.72 -23.58 82.48
C GLY A 63 44.42 -24.40 82.49
N ASP A 64 44.52 -25.67 82.88
CA ASP A 64 43.41 -26.65 82.85
C ASP A 64 42.41 -26.52 84.03
N THR A 65 42.69 -25.64 85.00
CA THR A 65 41.96 -25.56 86.28
C THR A 65 41.58 -24.13 86.63
N ASP A 66 40.41 -23.94 87.24
CA ASP A 66 39.85 -22.64 87.63
C ASP A 66 40.87 -21.78 88.43
N PRO A 67 41.22 -20.57 87.95
CA PRO A 67 42.16 -19.67 88.61
C PRO A 67 41.79 -19.23 90.03
N THR A 68 40.51 -19.26 90.42
CA THR A 68 40.07 -18.96 91.79
C THR A 68 40.71 -19.88 92.84
N THR A 69 41.19 -21.05 92.41
CA THR A 69 41.85 -22.02 93.29
C THR A 69 43.29 -21.64 93.67
N TYR A 70 43.94 -20.76 92.90
CA TYR A 70 45.35 -20.39 93.09
C TYR A 70 45.66 -18.89 92.98
N ALA A 71 44.69 -18.05 92.60
CA ALA A 71 44.82 -16.61 92.45
C ALA A 71 43.56 -15.86 92.93
N THR A 72 43.75 -14.59 93.32
CA THR A 72 42.63 -13.65 93.48
C THR A 72 42.23 -13.15 92.10
N VAL A 73 40.98 -13.42 91.71
CA VAL A 73 40.38 -12.97 90.44
C VAL A 73 39.53 -11.71 90.66
N ASN A 74 39.43 -10.87 89.63
CA ASN A 74 38.68 -9.61 89.65
C ASN A 74 37.72 -9.56 88.45
N GLU A 75 36.65 -8.78 88.55
CA GLU A 75 35.69 -8.56 87.46
C GLU A 75 36.42 -8.09 86.19
N GLY A 76 36.19 -8.77 85.06
CA GLY A 76 36.87 -8.51 83.80
C GLY A 76 38.21 -9.24 83.59
N ASP A 77 38.69 -10.05 84.55
CA ASP A 77 39.78 -11.00 84.29
C ASP A 77 39.35 -12.05 83.24
N LEU A 78 40.32 -12.64 82.53
CA LEU A 78 40.10 -13.64 81.48
C LEU A 78 40.82 -14.95 81.81
N TRP A 79 40.25 -16.10 81.43
CA TRP A 79 40.89 -17.41 81.60
C TRP A 79 40.72 -18.26 80.35
N HIS A 80 41.82 -18.65 79.72
CA HIS A 80 41.81 -19.71 78.71
C HIS A 80 41.94 -21.06 79.42
N ASN A 81 40.84 -21.83 79.44
CA ASN A 81 40.85 -23.21 79.90
C ASN A 81 41.49 -24.08 78.82
N ASN A 82 42.69 -24.58 79.09
CA ASN A 82 43.46 -25.40 78.14
C ASN A 82 42.86 -26.80 77.91
N ALA A 83 42.06 -27.33 78.84
CA ALA A 83 41.40 -28.63 78.69
C ALA A 83 40.13 -28.57 77.83
N GLU A 84 39.48 -27.40 77.78
CA GLU A 84 38.23 -27.16 77.03
C GLU A 84 38.43 -26.28 75.79
N ASP A 85 39.66 -25.83 75.54
CA ASP A 85 40.05 -24.80 74.56
C ASP A 85 39.10 -23.58 74.51
N THR A 86 38.64 -23.16 75.69
CA THR A 86 37.57 -22.16 75.84
C THR A 86 38.06 -20.96 76.63
N LEU A 87 37.76 -19.75 76.14
CA LEU A 87 38.01 -18.50 76.86
C LEU A 87 36.81 -18.17 77.77
N TYR A 88 37.10 -17.89 79.03
CA TYR A 88 36.16 -17.42 80.03
C TYR A 88 36.52 -15.98 80.45
N ALA A 89 35.52 -15.25 80.95
CA ALA A 89 35.65 -13.94 81.59
C ALA A 89 35.02 -14.01 82.99
N TRP A 90 35.64 -13.38 83.99
CA TRP A 90 35.11 -13.35 85.35
C TRP A 90 34.08 -12.22 85.49
N ASP A 91 32.83 -12.59 85.82
CA ASP A 91 31.70 -11.63 85.94
C ASP A 91 31.63 -10.89 87.29
N GLY A 92 32.64 -11.09 88.14
CA GLY A 92 32.65 -10.64 89.55
C GLY A 92 32.31 -11.76 90.54
N THR A 93 31.66 -12.83 90.08
CA THR A 93 31.12 -13.94 90.88
C THR A 93 31.51 -15.33 90.38
N GLN A 94 31.65 -15.52 89.06
CA GLN A 94 31.98 -16.79 88.40
C GLN A 94 32.66 -16.57 87.04
N TRP A 95 33.22 -17.64 86.48
CA TRP A 95 33.72 -17.67 85.10
C TRP A 95 32.59 -17.94 84.11
N VAL A 96 32.34 -16.99 83.19
CA VAL A 96 31.35 -17.08 82.11
C VAL A 96 32.07 -17.17 80.77
N LYS A 97 31.60 -17.99 79.83
CA LYS A 97 32.26 -18.15 78.50
C LYS A 97 32.27 -16.82 77.73
N ALA A 98 33.46 -16.36 77.35
CA ALA A 98 33.63 -15.15 76.57
C ALA A 98 33.19 -15.39 75.12
N GLY A 99 32.12 -14.70 74.70
CA GLY A 99 31.57 -14.81 73.34
C GLY A 99 30.21 -15.54 73.24
N ALA A 100 29.57 -15.88 74.36
CA ALA A 100 28.28 -16.59 74.41
C ALA A 100 27.04 -15.77 73.96
N SER A 101 27.17 -14.87 72.98
CA SER A 101 26.06 -14.07 72.45
C SER A 101 25.30 -14.74 71.29
N PHE A 102 25.65 -15.99 70.96
CA PHE A 102 24.96 -16.82 69.98
C PHE A 102 24.98 -18.28 70.48
N ASP A 103 24.07 -18.59 71.40
CA ASP A 103 23.90 -19.93 71.94
C ASP A 103 23.02 -20.77 70.99
N TRP A 104 23.64 -21.74 70.32
CA TRP A 104 22.97 -22.61 69.34
C TRP A 104 22.81 -24.01 69.91
N GLN A 105 21.57 -24.41 70.21
CA GLN A 105 21.24 -25.79 70.52
C GLN A 105 20.70 -26.54 69.31
N SER A 106 20.94 -27.86 69.27
CA SER A 106 20.29 -28.74 68.30
C SER A 106 20.07 -30.13 68.88
N GLY A 107 18.98 -30.77 68.48
CA GLY A 107 18.57 -32.08 69.01
C GLY A 107 17.57 -32.76 68.09
N ALA A 108 17.11 -33.95 68.47
CA ALA A 108 16.15 -34.74 67.69
C ALA A 108 14.75 -34.62 68.29
N GLY A 109 13.84 -34.01 67.55
CA GLY A 109 12.44 -33.80 67.95
C GLY A 109 12.19 -32.47 68.65
N ASP A 110 10.90 -32.21 68.83
CA ASP A 110 10.32 -31.02 69.44
C ASP A 110 10.89 -30.79 70.87
N PRO A 111 11.44 -29.59 71.16
CA PRO A 111 12.03 -29.26 72.46
C PRO A 111 11.01 -29.18 73.59
N ILE A 112 9.70 -29.20 73.29
CA ILE A 112 8.59 -29.24 74.24
C ILE A 112 8.26 -30.71 74.63
N ALA A 113 8.42 -31.67 73.71
CA ALA A 113 7.77 -32.98 73.81
C ALA A 113 8.68 -34.13 74.30
N THR A 114 9.98 -34.11 74.01
CA THR A 114 10.85 -35.29 74.20
C THR A 114 11.66 -35.28 75.51
N ASN A 115 12.13 -34.11 75.94
CA ASN A 115 12.63 -33.82 77.28
C ASN A 115 12.74 -32.28 77.37
N PRO A 116 11.87 -31.57 78.11
CA PRO A 116 11.72 -30.13 77.96
C PRO A 116 13.03 -29.39 78.25
N ILE A 117 13.63 -28.82 77.19
CA ILE A 117 14.88 -28.07 77.28
C ILE A 117 14.55 -26.75 77.96
N ASN A 118 15.08 -26.56 79.17
CA ASN A 118 14.87 -25.41 80.03
C ASN A 118 16.16 -24.64 80.35
N VAL A 119 17.28 -25.04 79.72
CA VAL A 119 18.58 -24.39 79.82
C VAL A 119 19.21 -24.22 78.43
N ASN A 120 20.09 -23.23 78.29
CA ASN A 120 20.88 -22.98 77.09
C ASN A 120 22.08 -23.97 76.98
N SER A 121 22.88 -23.94 75.91
CA SER A 121 23.99 -24.93 75.73
C SER A 121 25.10 -24.78 76.77
N VAL A 122 25.15 -23.66 77.50
CA VAL A 122 26.06 -23.45 78.64
C VAL A 122 25.42 -23.77 80.00
N GLY A 123 24.21 -24.32 80.03
CA GLY A 123 23.54 -24.81 81.24
C GLY A 123 22.87 -23.72 82.11
N GLN A 124 22.76 -22.50 81.61
CA GLN A 124 22.03 -21.40 82.26
C GLN A 124 20.55 -21.41 81.85
N PRO A 125 19.63 -20.80 82.63
CA PRO A 125 18.22 -20.67 82.25
C PRO A 125 18.06 -19.96 80.89
N LEU A 126 17.11 -20.42 80.08
CA LEU A 126 16.85 -19.85 78.76
C LEU A 126 16.37 -18.38 78.82
N VAL A 127 16.84 -17.56 77.89
CA VAL A 127 16.50 -16.15 77.72
C VAL A 127 15.88 -15.87 76.35
N ASP A 128 15.24 -14.72 76.21
CA ASP A 128 14.48 -14.35 75.01
C ASP A 128 15.40 -14.33 73.78
N GLY A 129 15.06 -15.12 72.76
CA GLY A 129 15.88 -15.26 71.55
C GLY A 129 16.93 -16.38 71.57
N ASP A 130 17.03 -17.19 72.65
CA ASP A 130 17.75 -18.47 72.59
C ASP A 130 17.13 -19.39 71.51
N GLN A 131 17.97 -20.13 70.78
CA GLN A 131 17.54 -20.90 69.60
C GLN A 131 17.80 -22.41 69.75
N TYR A 132 16.86 -23.20 69.25
CA TYR A 132 16.96 -24.66 69.16
C TYR A 132 16.61 -25.15 67.75
N TRP A 133 17.48 -25.97 67.16
CA TRP A 133 17.25 -26.61 65.87
C TRP A 133 16.79 -28.07 66.04
N ASP A 134 15.55 -28.36 65.65
CA ASP A 134 15.04 -29.72 65.55
C ASP A 134 15.57 -30.39 64.28
N THR A 135 16.53 -31.29 64.44
CA THR A 135 17.15 -32.07 63.36
C THR A 135 16.23 -33.12 62.73
N THR A 136 15.08 -33.42 63.36
CA THR A 136 14.10 -34.40 62.87
C THR A 136 12.98 -33.73 62.07
N ALA A 137 12.44 -32.61 62.55
CA ALA A 137 11.43 -31.83 61.83
C ALA A 137 12.01 -30.76 60.90
N ASN A 138 13.32 -30.51 60.94
CA ASN A 138 14.02 -29.44 60.21
C ASN A 138 13.45 -28.04 60.53
N LYS A 139 13.14 -27.80 61.81
CA LYS A 139 12.51 -26.58 62.33
C LYS A 139 13.43 -25.81 63.26
N LEU A 140 13.45 -24.49 63.10
CA LEU A 140 14.03 -23.57 64.08
C LEU A 140 12.97 -23.23 65.14
N TRP A 141 13.36 -23.27 66.40
CA TRP A 141 12.57 -22.85 67.54
C TRP A 141 13.30 -21.71 68.27
N GLY A 142 12.51 -20.79 68.82
CA GLY A 142 12.99 -19.68 69.64
C GLY A 142 12.32 -19.71 71.01
N TRP A 143 13.08 -19.40 72.06
CA TRP A 143 12.52 -19.29 73.40
C TRP A 143 11.84 -17.93 73.58
N ASP A 144 10.54 -17.97 73.90
CA ASP A 144 9.75 -16.84 74.37
C ASP A 144 9.84 -16.82 75.89
N ALA A 145 10.71 -15.95 76.42
CA ALA A 145 10.93 -15.86 77.86
C ALA A 145 9.72 -15.31 78.64
N PRO A 146 8.97 -14.29 78.14
CA PRO A 146 7.72 -13.85 78.76
C PRO A 146 6.67 -14.95 78.94
N ASN A 147 6.52 -15.86 77.99
CA ASN A 147 5.54 -16.95 78.03
C ASN A 147 6.13 -18.30 78.49
N ASN A 148 7.45 -18.37 78.74
CA ASN A 148 8.18 -19.55 79.19
C ASN A 148 7.90 -20.78 78.30
N THR A 149 8.01 -20.61 76.99
CA THR A 149 7.75 -21.68 76.00
C THR A 149 8.66 -21.53 74.78
N TRP A 150 8.93 -22.66 74.13
CA TRP A 150 9.45 -22.66 72.76
C TRP A 150 8.34 -22.30 71.77
N VAL A 151 8.68 -21.50 70.76
CA VAL A 151 7.80 -21.11 69.64
C VAL A 151 8.52 -21.42 68.34
N SER A 152 7.83 -22.01 67.37
CA SER A 152 8.41 -22.32 66.05
C SER A 152 8.71 -21.02 65.29
N MET A 153 9.98 -20.77 64.96
CA MET A 153 10.43 -19.57 64.26
C MET A 153 10.26 -19.71 62.74
N GLY A 154 9.01 -19.76 62.31
CA GLY A 154 8.61 -19.79 60.90
C GLY A 154 8.53 -21.20 60.31
N GLY A 155 7.88 -21.29 59.15
CA GLY A 155 7.80 -22.50 58.35
C GLY A 155 9.02 -22.70 57.46
N SER A 156 9.20 -23.94 57.04
CA SER A 156 10.23 -24.39 56.11
C SER A 156 9.97 -23.85 54.70
N ILE A 157 11.03 -23.56 53.94
CA ILE A 157 10.94 -23.30 52.49
C ILE A 157 11.36 -24.58 51.76
N THR A 158 10.43 -25.20 51.04
CA THR A 158 10.63 -26.45 50.31
C THR A 158 10.48 -26.25 48.81
N VAL A 159 11.34 -26.87 48.00
CA VAL A 159 11.21 -26.95 46.54
C VAL A 159 10.89 -28.40 46.17
N ALA A 160 9.77 -28.66 45.52
CA ALA A 160 9.34 -30.00 45.15
C ALA A 160 8.29 -29.99 44.02
N ASP A 161 8.21 -31.10 43.28
CA ASP A 161 7.25 -31.28 42.17
C ASP A 161 5.82 -31.58 42.63
N VAL A 162 5.63 -31.81 43.94
CA VAL A 162 4.34 -32.14 44.56
C VAL A 162 4.25 -31.48 45.92
N ALA A 163 3.06 -31.02 46.30
CA ALA A 163 2.80 -30.41 47.59
C ALA A 163 3.29 -31.30 48.75
N PRO A 164 4.06 -30.76 49.72
CA PRO A 164 4.54 -31.52 50.87
C PRO A 164 3.40 -32.19 51.66
N ASN A 165 3.68 -33.40 52.15
CA ASN A 165 2.75 -34.18 52.97
C ASN A 165 3.04 -33.90 54.46
N ASN A 166 2.04 -33.44 55.21
CA ASN A 166 2.13 -32.94 56.60
C ASN A 166 2.88 -31.59 56.79
N PRO A 167 2.54 -30.54 56.04
CA PRO A 167 3.04 -29.19 56.29
C PRO A 167 2.52 -28.61 57.61
N SER A 168 3.23 -27.59 58.09
CA SER A 168 2.97 -26.81 59.30
C SER A 168 2.61 -25.37 58.96
N GLU A 169 1.95 -24.67 59.88
CA GLU A 169 1.56 -23.27 59.71
C GLU A 169 2.73 -22.39 59.23
N GLY A 170 2.53 -21.70 58.12
CA GLY A 170 3.53 -20.82 57.51
C GLY A 170 4.63 -21.52 56.72
N ASP A 171 4.60 -22.85 56.52
CA ASP A 171 5.49 -23.52 55.56
C ASP A 171 5.29 -22.92 54.16
N VAL A 172 6.36 -22.80 53.39
CA VAL A 172 6.36 -22.29 52.01
C VAL A 172 6.84 -23.39 51.07
N TRP A 173 6.10 -23.63 50.00
CA TRP A 173 6.44 -24.59 48.96
C TRP A 173 6.52 -23.90 47.60
N TYR A 174 7.64 -24.07 46.90
CA TYR A 174 7.75 -23.75 45.48
C TYR A 174 7.55 -25.01 44.64
N ASP A 175 6.51 -25.01 43.82
CA ASP A 175 6.24 -26.07 42.84
C ASP A 175 7.26 -25.99 41.71
N SER A 176 8.12 -27.00 41.58
CA SER A 176 9.17 -27.06 40.55
C SER A 176 8.76 -27.72 39.24
N ALA A 177 7.53 -28.21 39.08
CA ALA A 177 7.13 -29.02 37.93
C ALA A 177 5.78 -28.64 37.29
N THR A 178 4.73 -28.37 38.08
CA THR A 178 3.38 -28.16 37.56
C THR A 178 2.99 -26.68 37.45
N ASP A 179 3.11 -25.92 38.53
CA ASP A 179 2.65 -24.53 38.57
C ASP A 179 3.76 -23.47 38.46
N TYR A 180 5.01 -23.79 38.82
CA TYR A 180 6.13 -22.81 38.94
C TYR A 180 5.83 -21.63 39.89
N ARG A 181 4.99 -21.88 40.90
CA ARG A 181 4.48 -20.89 41.88
C ARG A 181 4.95 -21.20 43.29
N ALA A 182 5.00 -20.15 44.11
CA ALA A 182 5.19 -20.28 45.55
C ALA A 182 3.82 -20.31 46.26
N PHE A 183 3.67 -21.23 47.20
CA PHE A 183 2.49 -21.39 48.05
C PHE A 183 2.91 -21.29 49.52
N VAL A 184 2.02 -20.81 50.38
CA VAL A 184 2.14 -20.89 51.85
C VAL A 184 1.07 -21.82 52.40
N TRP A 185 1.42 -22.65 53.38
CA TRP A 185 0.45 -23.43 54.13
C TRP A 185 -0.20 -22.55 55.19
N VAL A 186 -1.53 -22.47 55.17
CA VAL A 186 -2.33 -21.74 56.16
C VAL A 186 -3.34 -22.71 56.77
N ASP A 187 -3.21 -22.94 58.07
CA ASP A 187 -4.05 -23.76 58.94
C ASP A 187 -4.83 -22.90 59.92
N ASP A 188 -5.94 -22.35 59.42
CA ASP A 188 -6.96 -21.79 60.30
C ASP A 188 -7.69 -22.93 61.03
N SER A 189 -7.30 -23.10 62.30
CA SER A 189 -7.99 -23.90 63.32
C SER A 189 -8.27 -25.37 62.95
N GLY A 190 -7.38 -26.00 62.17
CA GLY A 190 -7.39 -27.42 61.84
C GLY A 190 -7.89 -27.75 60.43
N ASN A 191 -8.03 -26.76 59.55
CA ASN A 191 -8.45 -26.90 58.16
C ASN A 191 -7.39 -26.40 57.17
N GLY A 192 -6.13 -26.82 57.39
CA GLY A 192 -5.00 -26.37 56.57
C GLY A 192 -5.10 -26.59 55.07
N SER A 193 -4.64 -25.59 54.31
CA SER A 193 -4.53 -25.62 52.85
C SER A 193 -3.28 -24.86 52.37
N TRP A 194 -2.74 -25.28 51.24
CA TRP A 194 -1.79 -24.47 50.47
C TRP A 194 -2.53 -23.32 49.81
N VAL A 195 -1.98 -22.10 49.94
CA VAL A 195 -2.50 -20.83 49.40
C VAL A 195 -1.41 -20.20 48.54
N ASP A 196 -1.73 -19.81 47.32
CA ASP A 196 -0.76 -19.20 46.39
C ASP A 196 -0.26 -17.84 46.92
N LEU A 197 1.07 -17.70 47.05
CA LEU A 197 1.76 -16.46 47.42
C LEU A 197 2.12 -15.60 46.21
N SER A 198 2.06 -16.16 45.00
CA SER A 198 2.33 -15.43 43.76
C SER A 198 1.32 -14.28 43.62
N PRO A 199 1.70 -13.10 43.09
CA PRO A 199 0.76 -12.00 42.90
C PRO A 199 -0.42 -12.47 42.04
N GLY A 200 -1.57 -12.63 42.70
CA GLY A 200 -2.55 -13.64 42.31
C GLY A 200 -3.35 -13.34 41.04
N VAL A 201 -3.93 -14.41 40.48
CA VAL A 201 -4.96 -14.43 39.42
C VAL A 201 -4.67 -13.59 38.15
N GLY A 202 -3.42 -13.17 37.97
CA GLY A 202 -2.97 -12.49 36.77
C GLY A 202 -2.57 -13.47 35.67
N ASN A 203 -2.67 -12.99 34.44
CA ASN A 203 -2.15 -13.62 33.24
C ASN A 203 -0.68 -14.04 33.44
N LYS A 204 -0.37 -15.33 33.24
CA LYS A 204 1.01 -15.85 33.25
C LYS A 204 1.81 -15.22 32.10
N ILE A 205 3.14 -15.15 32.22
CA ILE A 205 4.03 -14.90 31.08
C ILE A 205 4.99 -16.08 30.95
N PHE A 206 4.76 -16.93 29.96
CA PHE A 206 5.64 -18.03 29.61
C PHE A 206 6.84 -17.52 28.78
N ILE A 207 8.01 -18.12 28.95
CA ILE A 207 9.22 -17.80 28.16
C ILE A 207 9.88 -19.13 27.80
N GLN A 208 9.65 -19.61 26.58
CA GLN A 208 10.05 -20.95 26.13
C GLN A 208 9.89 -21.10 24.61
N ASP A 209 10.58 -22.10 24.05
CA ASP A 209 10.55 -22.42 22.62
C ASP A 209 9.19 -23.00 22.20
N ALA A 210 8.73 -24.05 22.89
CA ALA A 210 7.46 -24.71 22.55
C ALA A 210 6.23 -23.94 23.06
N GLU A 211 5.12 -24.01 22.32
CA GLU A 211 3.82 -23.45 22.72
C GLU A 211 3.39 -23.92 24.14
N PRO A 212 3.01 -23.02 25.07
CA PRO A 212 2.63 -23.40 26.42
C PRO A 212 1.31 -24.16 26.48
N ALA A 213 1.30 -25.26 27.24
CA ALA A 213 0.13 -26.10 27.42
C ALA A 213 -0.77 -25.60 28.57
N GLY A 214 -2.09 -25.70 28.37
CA GLY A 214 -3.11 -25.30 29.37
C GLY A 214 -3.21 -23.79 29.68
N PRO A 215 -3.11 -22.88 28.71
CA PRO A 215 -3.20 -21.44 28.96
C PRO A 215 -4.60 -20.98 29.38
N SER A 216 -4.64 -19.90 30.17
CA SER A 216 -5.84 -19.17 30.56
C SER A 216 -6.01 -17.89 29.73
N THR A 217 -7.25 -17.47 29.47
CA THR A 217 -7.54 -16.24 28.69
C THR A 217 -6.80 -15.04 29.26
N GLY A 218 -5.90 -14.46 28.45
CA GLY A 218 -5.06 -13.34 28.80
C GLY A 218 -3.59 -13.70 29.04
N ASP A 219 -3.24 -14.96 29.30
CA ASP A 219 -1.85 -15.42 29.46
C ASP A 219 -0.99 -14.94 28.28
N GLY A 220 0.23 -14.47 28.56
CA GLY A 220 1.24 -14.10 27.58
C GLY A 220 2.28 -15.18 27.40
N TRP A 221 2.89 -15.23 26.22
CA TRP A 221 4.05 -16.07 25.94
C TRP A 221 5.04 -15.29 25.08
N ILE A 222 6.32 -15.39 25.44
CA ILE A 222 7.45 -14.96 24.63
C ILE A 222 8.02 -16.22 24.02
N ASP A 223 7.75 -16.39 22.72
CA ASP A 223 8.33 -17.45 21.91
C ASP A 223 9.84 -17.20 21.76
N THR A 224 10.65 -18.17 22.20
CA THR A 224 12.11 -18.12 22.10
C THR A 224 12.72 -18.95 20.97
N ASP A 225 11.93 -19.72 20.19
CA ASP A 225 12.41 -20.36 18.95
C ASP A 225 12.06 -19.56 17.67
N GLY A 226 11.03 -18.72 17.74
CA GLY A 226 10.61 -17.80 16.70
C GLY A 226 11.18 -16.37 16.81
N SER A 227 10.34 -15.38 16.51
CA SER A 227 10.73 -13.96 16.35
C SER A 227 10.98 -13.18 17.64
N GLY A 228 10.88 -13.81 18.82
CA GLY A 228 10.87 -13.09 20.11
C GLY A 228 9.62 -12.24 20.29
N THR A 229 8.53 -12.58 19.60
CA THR A 229 7.26 -11.83 19.63
C THR A 229 6.46 -12.17 20.89
N LEU A 230 5.79 -11.15 21.44
CA LEU A 230 4.85 -11.33 22.56
C LEU A 230 3.48 -11.72 22.01
N VAL A 231 3.11 -12.98 22.20
CA VAL A 231 1.76 -13.48 21.96
C VAL A 231 0.95 -13.48 23.26
N VAL A 232 -0.37 -13.43 23.14
CA VAL A 232 -1.32 -13.62 24.24
C VAL A 232 -2.40 -14.62 23.83
N TRP A 233 -2.77 -15.50 24.76
CA TRP A 233 -3.86 -16.45 24.61
C TRP A 233 -5.21 -15.73 24.70
N ASN A 234 -5.98 -15.75 23.62
CA ASN A 234 -7.28 -15.06 23.56
C ASN A 234 -8.45 -15.88 24.16
N GLY A 235 -8.21 -17.14 24.52
CA GLY A 235 -9.23 -18.12 24.93
C GLY A 235 -9.29 -19.35 24.02
N ASP A 236 -8.95 -19.19 22.74
CA ASP A 236 -9.00 -20.23 21.70
C ASP A 236 -7.63 -20.49 21.04
N ALA A 237 -6.76 -19.47 20.95
CA ALA A 237 -5.43 -19.53 20.32
C ALA A 237 -4.46 -18.49 20.90
N TRP A 238 -3.16 -18.70 20.69
CA TRP A 238 -2.13 -17.68 20.88
C TRP A 238 -2.15 -16.67 19.72
N VAL A 239 -2.20 -15.38 20.05
CA VAL A 239 -2.28 -14.28 19.08
C VAL A 239 -1.18 -13.26 19.35
N GLU A 240 -0.41 -12.87 18.33
CA GLU A 240 0.60 -11.82 18.47
C GLU A 240 -0.06 -10.48 18.85
N ILE A 241 0.33 -9.90 20.00
CA ILE A 241 -0.13 -8.55 20.40
C ILE A 241 0.60 -7.47 19.60
N LEU A 242 1.85 -7.74 19.23
CA LEU A 242 2.65 -6.88 18.38
C LEU A 242 3.16 -7.72 17.21
N ALA A 243 2.32 -7.81 16.17
CA ALA A 243 2.73 -8.38 14.88
C ALA A 243 4.08 -7.81 14.47
N GLY A 244 5.02 -8.70 14.13
CA GLY A 244 6.43 -8.33 13.89
C GLY A 244 6.59 -7.13 12.97
N VAL A 245 7.53 -6.23 13.29
CA VAL A 245 7.77 -4.96 12.57
C VAL A 245 8.11 -5.16 11.08
N GLY A 246 7.07 -5.27 10.24
CA GLY A 246 7.20 -5.39 8.79
C GLY A 246 6.18 -6.29 8.09
N THR A 247 5.46 -7.16 8.82
CA THR A 247 4.47 -8.08 8.24
C THR A 247 3.07 -7.77 8.74
N VAL A 248 2.22 -7.28 7.83
CA VAL A 248 0.77 -7.19 8.00
C VAL A 248 0.16 -8.20 7.05
N ASP A 249 -0.44 -9.27 7.58
CA ASP A 249 -1.16 -10.26 6.79
C ASP A 249 -2.64 -9.87 6.57
N GLY A 250 -3.41 -10.76 5.93
CA GLY A 250 -4.82 -10.50 5.65
C GLY A 250 -5.69 -10.43 6.91
N ASP A 251 -5.37 -11.23 7.93
CA ASP A 251 -6.13 -11.32 9.17
C ASP A 251 -5.81 -10.14 10.12
N SER A 252 -4.60 -9.58 10.00
CA SER A 252 -4.17 -8.33 10.64
C SER A 252 -4.97 -7.09 10.17
N ILE A 253 -5.73 -7.17 9.07
CA ILE A 253 -6.55 -6.07 8.54
C ILE A 253 -8.04 -6.43 8.65
N VAL A 254 -8.68 -5.96 9.72
CA VAL A 254 -10.13 -6.05 9.91
C VAL A 254 -10.87 -5.40 8.72
N ASP A 255 -11.97 -6.02 8.27
CA ASP A 255 -12.77 -5.50 7.15
C ASP A 255 -13.25 -4.06 7.39
N GLY A 256 -13.29 -3.26 6.31
CA GLY A 256 -13.59 -1.83 6.35
C GLY A 256 -12.58 -0.95 7.11
N SER A 257 -11.53 -1.50 7.73
CA SER A 257 -10.61 -0.73 8.57
C SER A 257 -9.71 0.23 7.78
N ILE A 258 -9.47 -0.02 6.48
CA ILE A 258 -8.75 0.88 5.58
C ILE A 258 -9.73 1.88 4.97
N THR A 259 -9.81 3.07 5.58
CA THR A 259 -10.67 4.17 5.12
C THR A 259 -9.92 5.12 4.20
N THR A 260 -10.64 5.97 3.45
CA THR A 260 -10.05 7.03 2.62
C THR A 260 -9.11 7.95 3.43
N ALA A 261 -9.44 8.27 4.68
CA ALA A 261 -8.56 9.08 5.53
C ALA A 261 -7.22 8.39 5.89
N LYS A 262 -7.12 7.06 5.77
CA LYS A 262 -5.87 6.29 5.95
C LYS A 262 -5.08 6.14 4.63
N LEU A 263 -5.71 6.42 3.49
CA LEU A 263 -5.08 6.47 2.18
C LEU A 263 -5.03 7.92 1.70
N ALA A 264 -3.96 8.62 2.07
CA ALA A 264 -3.75 10.00 1.63
C ALA A 264 -3.84 10.12 0.09
N ASP A 265 -4.19 11.31 -0.40
CA ASP A 265 -4.22 11.59 -1.83
C ASP A 265 -2.88 11.19 -2.49
N ASP A 266 -2.96 10.57 -3.68
CA ASP A 266 -1.85 9.96 -4.42
C ASP A 266 -1.05 8.84 -3.69
N ALA A 267 -1.49 8.35 -2.52
CA ALA A 267 -0.80 7.26 -1.83
C ALA A 267 -0.78 5.94 -2.62
N VAL A 268 -1.79 5.69 -3.46
CA VAL A 268 -1.86 4.52 -4.36
C VAL A 268 -1.43 4.95 -5.78
N THR A 269 -0.13 4.98 -6.02
CA THR A 269 0.45 5.40 -7.31
C THR A 269 0.34 4.32 -8.38
N ASN A 270 0.51 4.69 -9.65
CA ASN A 270 0.54 3.77 -10.80
C ASN A 270 1.56 2.62 -10.65
N ALA A 271 2.62 2.77 -9.85
CA ALA A 271 3.58 1.70 -9.59
C ALA A 271 3.04 0.62 -8.62
N LYS A 272 2.02 0.96 -7.81
CA LYS A 272 1.33 0.05 -6.89
C LYS A 272 0.13 -0.66 -7.52
N ILE A 273 -0.35 -0.17 -8.67
CA ILE A 273 -1.45 -0.76 -9.43
C ILE A 273 -0.88 -1.47 -10.65
N ALA A 274 -0.96 -2.80 -10.70
CA ALA A 274 -0.48 -3.54 -11.87
C ALA A 274 -1.30 -3.21 -13.13
N ASN A 275 -0.68 -3.36 -14.32
CA ASN A 275 -1.38 -3.22 -15.59
C ASN A 275 -2.61 -4.15 -15.62
N ASN A 276 -3.78 -3.60 -15.98
CA ASN A 276 -5.07 -4.30 -15.98
C ASN A 276 -5.56 -4.80 -14.61
N ALA A 277 -5.02 -4.30 -13.48
CA ALA A 277 -5.51 -4.66 -12.14
C ALA A 277 -6.95 -4.22 -11.86
N VAL A 278 -7.44 -3.21 -12.58
CA VAL A 278 -8.84 -2.75 -12.53
C VAL A 278 -9.60 -3.32 -13.73
N THR A 279 -10.51 -4.24 -13.46
CA THR A 279 -11.34 -4.95 -14.44
C THR A 279 -12.61 -4.14 -14.72
N LEU A 280 -12.75 -3.73 -15.99
CA LEU A 280 -13.88 -2.92 -16.47
C LEU A 280 -15.22 -3.66 -16.33
N GLY A 281 -16.28 -2.91 -16.02
CA GLY A 281 -17.64 -3.44 -15.82
C GLY A 281 -17.84 -4.27 -14.54
N THR A 282 -16.79 -4.60 -13.80
CA THR A 282 -16.88 -5.29 -12.49
C THR A 282 -16.33 -4.46 -11.33
N GLN A 283 -15.24 -3.72 -11.54
CA GLN A 283 -14.60 -2.86 -10.53
C GLN A 283 -14.77 -1.37 -10.84
N THR A 284 -15.29 -1.04 -12.03
CA THR A 284 -15.64 0.31 -12.48
C THR A 284 -17.03 0.32 -13.11
N THR A 285 -17.65 1.50 -13.14
CA THR A 285 -18.93 1.74 -13.82
C THR A 285 -18.92 3.09 -14.53
N GLY A 286 -19.35 3.11 -15.79
CA GLY A 286 -19.40 4.33 -16.58
C GLY A 286 -19.29 4.04 -18.07
N ASN A 287 -18.71 4.99 -18.80
CA ASN A 287 -18.42 4.89 -20.22
C ASN A 287 -16.97 5.29 -20.45
N TYR A 288 -16.25 4.54 -21.30
CA TYR A 288 -14.84 4.79 -21.61
C TYR A 288 -14.61 6.13 -22.34
N VAL A 289 -15.60 6.59 -23.11
CA VAL A 289 -15.58 7.87 -23.84
C VAL A 289 -16.74 8.73 -23.37
N ALA A 290 -16.48 9.97 -22.94
CA ALA A 290 -17.47 10.83 -22.26
C ALA A 290 -18.84 10.89 -22.98
N THR A 291 -18.85 11.00 -24.32
CA THR A 291 -20.03 10.77 -25.16
C THR A 291 -19.62 10.18 -26.51
N VAL A 292 -20.53 9.39 -27.12
CA VAL A 292 -20.48 9.05 -28.55
C VAL A 292 -21.85 9.41 -29.12
N THR A 293 -21.94 10.59 -29.74
CA THR A 293 -23.22 11.20 -30.11
C THR A 293 -23.52 10.99 -31.60
N ALA A 294 -24.75 10.54 -31.88
CA ALA A 294 -25.29 10.44 -33.23
C ALA A 294 -25.40 11.83 -33.89
N GLY A 295 -24.79 11.98 -35.08
CA GLY A 295 -25.08 13.11 -35.98
C GLY A 295 -26.34 12.84 -36.80
N SER A 296 -26.88 13.85 -37.51
CA SER A 296 -28.18 13.75 -38.20
C SER A 296 -28.32 12.62 -39.23
N GLN A 297 -27.21 12.04 -39.70
CA GLN A 297 -27.15 10.91 -40.65
C GLN A 297 -26.31 9.74 -40.13
N ILE A 298 -25.92 9.75 -38.85
CA ILE A 298 -25.12 8.71 -38.20
C ILE A 298 -25.90 8.19 -37.00
N THR A 299 -26.29 6.93 -37.05
CA THR A 299 -26.85 6.24 -35.89
C THR A 299 -25.73 5.67 -35.03
N VAL A 300 -25.86 5.85 -33.72
CA VAL A 300 -24.99 5.23 -32.71
C VAL A 300 -25.89 4.41 -31.81
N THR A 301 -25.60 3.12 -31.67
CA THR A 301 -26.38 2.18 -30.86
C THR A 301 -25.44 1.36 -29.97
N GLY A 302 -25.94 0.89 -28.83
CA GLY A 302 -25.14 0.12 -27.87
C GLY A 302 -24.00 0.93 -27.21
N SER A 303 -24.15 2.25 -27.03
CA SER A 303 -23.22 3.07 -26.24
C SER A 303 -23.68 3.24 -24.78
N GLY A 304 -22.78 3.68 -23.91
CA GLY A 304 -23.11 4.05 -22.51
C GLY A 304 -22.67 3.06 -21.42
N SER A 305 -21.89 2.03 -21.75
CA SER A 305 -21.25 1.15 -20.76
C SER A 305 -19.82 0.80 -21.19
N GLU A 306 -18.92 0.61 -20.22
CA GLU A 306 -17.50 0.22 -20.41
C GLU A 306 -17.30 -1.06 -21.24
N THR A 307 -18.27 -1.98 -21.23
CA THR A 307 -18.21 -3.25 -21.99
C THR A 307 -19.11 -3.25 -23.23
N ALA A 308 -19.65 -2.09 -23.63
CA ALA A 308 -20.70 -2.03 -24.64
C ALA A 308 -20.14 -2.17 -26.06
N ALA A 309 -20.77 -3.05 -26.85
CA ALA A 309 -20.48 -3.20 -28.28
C ALA A 309 -21.12 -2.05 -29.08
N VAL A 310 -20.43 -0.90 -29.11
CA VAL A 310 -20.89 0.30 -29.81
C VAL A 310 -20.94 0.05 -31.32
N THR A 311 -22.12 0.17 -31.91
CA THR A 311 -22.32 0.11 -33.36
C THR A 311 -22.59 1.51 -33.90
N VAL A 312 -21.75 1.94 -34.85
CA VAL A 312 -21.89 3.20 -35.57
C VAL A 312 -22.22 2.88 -37.03
N ALA A 313 -23.34 3.39 -37.52
CA ALA A 313 -23.82 3.15 -38.89
C ALA A 313 -24.38 4.42 -39.51
N HIS A 314 -24.34 4.54 -40.83
CA HIS A 314 -25.09 5.59 -41.52
C HIS A 314 -26.61 5.36 -41.34
N ALA A 315 -27.40 6.43 -41.32
CA ALA A 315 -28.85 6.35 -41.35
C ALA A 315 -29.32 5.80 -42.70
N ASP A 316 -30.54 5.26 -42.75
CA ASP A 316 -31.18 4.90 -44.02
C ASP A 316 -31.38 6.16 -44.88
N THR A 317 -30.72 6.22 -46.02
CA THR A 317 -30.80 7.33 -46.98
C THR A 317 -31.83 7.11 -48.09
N SER A 318 -32.47 5.94 -48.14
CA SER A 318 -33.40 5.56 -49.21
C SER A 318 -34.73 6.33 -49.19
N THR A 319 -35.08 6.96 -48.05
CA THR A 319 -36.35 7.68 -47.85
C THR A 319 -36.23 9.21 -47.97
N LEU A 320 -35.10 9.75 -48.44
CA LEU A 320 -34.92 11.19 -48.63
C LEU A 320 -35.77 11.71 -49.81
N THR A 321 -36.92 12.31 -49.51
CA THR A 321 -37.80 12.96 -50.49
C THR A 321 -37.17 14.26 -51.00
N GLY A 322 -36.37 14.15 -52.05
CA GLY A 322 -35.62 15.28 -52.62
C GLY A 322 -34.93 14.94 -53.94
N TRP A 323 -35.65 14.34 -54.88
CA TRP A 323 -35.12 14.04 -56.21
C TRP A 323 -34.87 15.35 -56.98
N GLN A 324 -33.62 15.83 -56.97
CA GLN A 324 -33.22 16.99 -57.78
C GLN A 324 -33.06 16.56 -59.24
N GLY A 325 -34.20 16.50 -59.93
CA GLY A 325 -34.32 16.04 -61.31
C GLY A 325 -35.77 16.11 -61.76
N THR A 326 -36.34 17.32 -61.85
CA THR A 326 -37.63 17.49 -62.52
C THR A 326 -37.49 17.05 -63.96
N ALA A 327 -38.33 16.11 -64.42
CA ALA A 327 -38.30 15.63 -65.81
C ALA A 327 -38.77 16.69 -66.83
N ASP A 328 -39.22 17.85 -66.35
CA ASP A 328 -39.90 18.90 -67.13
C ASP A 328 -38.95 19.75 -67.99
N ASN A 329 -37.64 19.71 -67.72
CA ASN A 329 -36.60 20.42 -68.47
C ASN A 329 -35.70 19.51 -69.34
N GLY A 330 -35.95 18.21 -69.39
CA GLY A 330 -35.24 17.27 -70.28
C GLY A 330 -33.81 16.89 -69.88
N GLU A 331 -33.32 17.40 -68.74
CA GLU A 331 -32.03 17.00 -68.14
C GLU A 331 -32.21 15.72 -67.31
N PHE A 332 -31.32 14.75 -67.52
CA PHE A 332 -31.21 13.55 -66.69
C PHE A 332 -29.77 13.41 -66.17
N VAL A 333 -29.63 12.87 -64.97
CA VAL A 333 -28.33 12.49 -64.40
C VAL A 333 -27.81 11.28 -65.18
N ASP A 334 -26.77 11.47 -66.01
CA ASP A 334 -26.07 10.35 -66.67
C ASP A 334 -25.22 9.58 -65.66
N ARG A 335 -24.53 10.30 -64.77
CA ARG A 335 -23.62 9.69 -63.80
C ARG A 335 -23.46 10.49 -62.52
N ILE A 336 -23.50 9.78 -61.41
CA ILE A 336 -23.01 10.26 -60.11
C ILE A 336 -21.59 9.70 -59.96
N GLN A 337 -20.63 10.58 -59.69
CA GLN A 337 -19.26 10.18 -59.35
C GLN A 337 -19.17 10.02 -57.82
N VAL A 338 -18.61 8.89 -57.38
CA VAL A 338 -18.28 8.64 -55.97
C VAL A 338 -16.77 8.41 -55.80
N ASP A 339 -16.23 8.83 -54.66
CA ASP A 339 -14.85 8.51 -54.27
C ASP A 339 -14.72 7.06 -53.75
N SER A 340 -13.50 6.67 -53.38
CA SER A 340 -13.22 5.35 -52.76
C SER A 340 -13.93 5.11 -51.43
N ASN A 341 -14.50 6.15 -50.83
CA ASN A 341 -15.12 6.16 -49.51
C ASN A 341 -16.67 6.29 -49.63
N GLY A 342 -17.20 6.34 -50.85
CA GLY A 342 -18.63 6.42 -51.15
C GLY A 342 -19.23 7.83 -51.17
N HIS A 343 -18.44 8.90 -51.00
CA HIS A 343 -18.97 10.27 -51.07
C HIS A 343 -19.22 10.69 -52.52
N VAL A 344 -20.33 11.39 -52.77
CA VAL A 344 -20.57 12.00 -54.08
C VAL A 344 -19.61 13.17 -54.30
N THR A 345 -18.69 13.03 -55.25
CA THR A 345 -17.70 14.06 -55.60
C THR A 345 -18.07 14.88 -56.84
N GLY A 346 -19.10 14.46 -57.58
CA GLY A 346 -19.58 15.17 -58.75
C GLY A 346 -20.84 14.56 -59.35
N VAL A 347 -21.65 15.39 -60.00
CA VAL A 347 -22.81 14.96 -60.79
C VAL A 347 -22.55 15.40 -62.24
N VAL A 348 -22.59 14.45 -63.16
CA VAL A 348 -22.43 14.69 -64.59
C VAL A 348 -23.81 14.68 -65.24
N TRP A 349 -24.25 15.85 -65.69
CA TRP A 349 -25.47 16.06 -66.45
C TRP A 349 -25.18 15.85 -67.94
N ALA A 350 -26.07 15.15 -68.65
CA ALA A 350 -25.94 14.98 -70.09
C ALA A 350 -26.67 16.11 -70.82
N GLU A 351 -25.93 16.89 -71.60
CA GLU A 351 -26.48 17.66 -72.72
C GLU A 351 -27.04 16.69 -73.77
N PRO A 352 -28.21 16.95 -74.40
CA PRO A 352 -28.82 16.05 -75.37
C PRO A 352 -27.97 15.96 -76.66
N SER A 353 -27.07 14.99 -76.72
CA SER A 353 -26.13 14.81 -77.84
C SER A 353 -26.84 14.35 -79.12
N GLY A 354 -26.63 15.09 -80.21
CA GLY A 354 -27.36 14.91 -81.47
C GLY A 354 -26.90 13.75 -82.35
N GLY A 355 -27.87 13.16 -83.06
CA GLY A 355 -27.68 12.17 -84.13
C GLY A 355 -28.87 11.19 -84.17
N GLY A 356 -29.61 11.03 -85.27
CA GLY A 356 -29.45 11.64 -86.60
C GLY A 356 -30.45 11.07 -87.62
N GLY A 357 -31.70 10.78 -87.22
CA GLY A 357 -32.75 10.23 -88.08
C GLY A 357 -34.10 10.81 -87.64
N PHE A 358 -34.77 11.55 -88.52
CA PHE A 358 -35.77 12.52 -88.08
C PHE A 358 -37.22 12.04 -88.22
N SER A 359 -38.03 12.22 -87.17
CA SER A 359 -39.46 11.81 -87.16
C SER A 359 -40.48 12.80 -86.55
N GLY A 360 -40.24 14.12 -86.59
CA GLY A 360 -41.31 15.14 -86.49
C GLY A 360 -40.95 16.39 -87.31
N LEU A 361 -41.63 16.83 -88.39
CA LEU A 361 -42.65 16.21 -89.27
C LEU A 361 -42.70 14.67 -89.28
N THR A 362 -41.63 13.88 -89.28
CA THR A 362 -40.32 13.86 -89.99
C THR A 362 -39.66 15.15 -90.54
N LYS A 363 -39.13 16.03 -89.68
CA LYS A 363 -38.26 17.20 -89.94
C LYS A 363 -38.47 17.96 -91.26
N ALA A 364 -39.47 18.82 -91.24
CA ALA A 364 -39.38 20.17 -91.79
C ALA A 364 -39.62 21.12 -90.59
N ASP A 365 -38.93 22.25 -90.44
CA ASP A 365 -38.71 23.24 -91.50
C ASP A 365 -37.26 23.79 -91.62
N HIS A 366 -36.21 23.01 -91.27
CA HIS A 366 -34.81 23.45 -91.49
C HIS A 366 -33.94 22.52 -92.35
N SER A 367 -33.38 23.11 -93.40
CA SER A 367 -32.17 22.70 -94.15
C SER A 367 -32.15 21.26 -94.69
N SER A 368 -33.21 20.82 -95.37
CA SER A 368 -33.18 19.55 -96.11
C SER A 368 -32.58 19.74 -97.51
N THR A 369 -31.45 19.08 -97.77
CA THR A 369 -30.92 18.88 -99.12
C THR A 369 -31.88 18.01 -99.94
N LEU A 370 -32.49 18.57 -100.98
CA LEU A 370 -33.16 17.82 -102.04
C LEU A 370 -32.12 16.99 -102.80
N GLY A 371 -32.39 15.69 -102.92
CA GLY A 371 -31.57 14.76 -103.68
C GLY A 371 -31.68 14.95 -105.21
N ARG A 372 -30.80 14.27 -105.94
CA ARG A 372 -30.84 14.26 -107.41
C ARG A 372 -32.12 13.57 -107.90
N ASN A 373 -32.75 14.15 -108.91
CA ASN A 373 -33.83 13.57 -109.71
C ASN A 373 -35.02 13.09 -108.87
N GLY A 374 -35.61 13.99 -108.09
CA GLY A 374 -36.77 13.72 -107.23
C GLY A 374 -37.94 14.68 -107.46
N ASN A 375 -39.15 14.18 -107.18
CA ASN A 375 -40.37 14.98 -107.05
C ASN A 375 -40.61 15.26 -105.56
N TYR A 376 -40.75 16.52 -105.19
CA TYR A 376 -40.89 16.96 -103.79
C TYR A 376 -42.14 17.82 -103.62
N THR A 377 -43.07 17.42 -102.76
CA THR A 377 -44.30 18.18 -102.51
C THR A 377 -44.09 19.19 -101.38
N LEU A 378 -44.17 20.48 -101.73
CA LEU A 378 -44.26 21.58 -100.78
C LEU A 378 -45.73 21.76 -100.37
N THR A 379 -45.99 22.02 -99.10
CA THR A 379 -47.33 22.42 -98.63
C THR A 379 -47.57 23.91 -98.88
N ALA A 380 -48.83 24.35 -98.76
CA ALA A 380 -49.13 25.77 -98.70
C ALA A 380 -48.29 26.50 -97.62
N GLY A 381 -47.89 27.73 -97.94
CA GLY A 381 -46.98 28.56 -97.14
C GLY A 381 -45.93 29.30 -97.97
N THR A 382 -45.15 30.15 -97.33
CA THR A 382 -43.98 30.81 -97.93
C THR A 382 -42.74 29.95 -97.72
N TRP A 383 -41.94 29.78 -98.77
CA TRP A 383 -40.74 28.95 -98.77
C TRP A 383 -39.54 29.70 -99.34
N TYR A 384 -38.37 29.49 -98.77
CA TYR A 384 -37.08 29.92 -99.28
C TYR A 384 -36.33 28.72 -99.87
N ILE A 385 -35.73 28.87 -101.04
CA ILE A 385 -34.96 27.83 -101.71
C ILE A 385 -33.56 28.37 -101.99
N LYS A 386 -32.53 27.62 -101.58
CA LYS A 386 -31.10 27.90 -101.80
C LYS A 386 -30.45 26.77 -102.60
N ASN A 387 -29.59 27.09 -103.57
CA ASN A 387 -28.61 26.12 -104.08
C ASN A 387 -27.38 26.11 -103.15
N THR A 388 -26.98 24.95 -102.62
CA THR A 388 -25.98 24.86 -101.53
C THR A 388 -24.64 24.26 -101.96
N ASN A 389 -24.25 24.34 -103.23
CA ASN A 389 -23.02 23.70 -103.69
C ASN A 389 -21.77 24.59 -103.60
N THR A 390 -20.90 24.30 -102.64
CA THR A 390 -19.53 24.82 -102.59
C THR A 390 -18.66 24.18 -103.68
N ALA A 391 -17.89 25.01 -104.41
CA ALA A 391 -16.86 24.63 -105.40
C ALA A 391 -17.33 23.76 -106.61
N ASP A 392 -17.63 24.38 -107.75
CA ASP A 392 -16.63 24.64 -108.82
C ASP A 392 -17.27 25.19 -110.11
N ALA A 393 -16.47 25.85 -110.93
CA ALA A 393 -16.92 26.61 -112.10
C ALA A 393 -16.86 25.81 -113.41
N GLY A 394 -17.85 26.02 -114.29
CA GLY A 394 -17.72 25.70 -115.71
C GLY A 394 -18.16 24.30 -116.18
N THR A 395 -19.47 23.99 -116.12
CA THR A 395 -20.23 23.32 -117.19
C THR A 395 -21.74 23.55 -116.94
N ALA A 396 -22.53 23.77 -117.98
CA ALA A 396 -23.80 24.50 -117.91
C ALA A 396 -25.09 23.66 -117.68
N ALA A 397 -26.18 24.40 -117.40
CA ALA A 397 -27.60 24.03 -117.40
C ALA A 397 -28.07 22.92 -116.43
N ARG A 398 -28.82 23.32 -115.40
CA ARG A 398 -29.48 22.43 -114.43
C ARG A 398 -30.81 23.05 -114.00
N ARG A 399 -31.87 22.25 -114.04
CA ARG A 399 -33.25 22.70 -114.10
C ARG A 399 -34.03 22.27 -112.85
N LEU A 400 -34.33 23.22 -111.96
CA LEU A 400 -35.43 23.04 -110.99
C LEU A 400 -36.73 23.49 -111.67
N THR A 401 -37.71 22.60 -111.75
CA THR A 401 -38.99 22.89 -112.39
C THR A 401 -40.06 23.13 -111.33
N ILE A 402 -40.74 24.27 -111.42
CA ILE A 402 -41.76 24.72 -110.47
C ILE A 402 -43.09 24.87 -111.23
N PRO A 403 -44.17 24.17 -110.83
CA PRO A 403 -45.49 24.38 -111.40
C PRO A 403 -46.00 25.80 -111.09
N THR A 404 -46.65 26.44 -112.07
CA THR A 404 -47.35 27.72 -111.84
C THR A 404 -48.74 27.52 -111.23
N THR A 405 -49.27 26.31 -111.27
CA THR A 405 -50.45 25.91 -110.52
C THR A 405 -50.14 25.91 -109.03
N ASN A 406 -50.99 26.60 -108.24
CA ASN A 406 -50.86 26.74 -106.78
C ASN A 406 -49.58 27.49 -106.30
N VAL A 407 -49.04 28.39 -107.12
CA VAL A 407 -47.98 29.34 -106.74
C VAL A 407 -48.46 30.75 -107.08
N ALA A 408 -48.31 31.70 -106.14
CA ALA A 408 -48.89 33.03 -106.29
C ALA A 408 -47.88 34.13 -106.67
N TRP A 409 -46.69 34.18 -106.06
CA TRP A 409 -45.76 35.32 -106.22
C TRP A 409 -44.27 34.94 -106.07
N GLY A 410 -43.41 35.71 -106.73
CA GLY A 410 -41.95 35.80 -106.51
C GLY A 410 -41.49 37.26 -106.67
N PHE A 411 -40.68 37.77 -105.73
CA PHE A 411 -40.38 39.22 -105.59
C PHE A 411 -39.15 39.67 -106.38
N GLY A 412 -39.30 40.73 -107.18
CA GLY A 412 -38.35 41.24 -108.19
C GLY A 412 -37.22 42.15 -107.70
N GLN A 413 -35.96 41.80 -108.00
CA GLN A 413 -34.92 42.79 -108.32
C GLN A 413 -33.88 42.19 -109.30
N SER A 414 -33.34 43.04 -110.18
CA SER A 414 -32.45 42.67 -111.28
C SER A 414 -31.00 42.44 -110.82
N ALA A 415 -30.40 41.32 -111.22
CA ALA A 415 -28.94 41.18 -111.15
C ALA A 415 -28.29 42.04 -112.25
N SER A 416 -27.65 43.15 -111.87
CA SER A 416 -26.66 43.83 -112.73
C SER A 416 -25.42 42.95 -112.84
N SER A 417 -24.83 42.87 -114.04
CA SER A 417 -24.02 41.72 -114.47
C SER A 417 -22.59 41.63 -113.94
N ASP A 418 -22.07 42.61 -113.20
CA ASP A 418 -20.66 42.64 -112.75
C ASP A 418 -20.50 43.26 -111.35
N ASP A 419 -20.86 42.51 -110.31
CA ASP A 419 -20.05 42.51 -109.09
C ASP A 419 -20.07 41.12 -108.43
N SER A 420 -18.91 40.70 -107.91
CA SER A 420 -18.65 39.35 -107.43
C SER A 420 -18.57 39.32 -105.90
N GLN A 421 -19.07 38.24 -105.29
CA GLN A 421 -19.14 37.97 -103.83
C GLN A 421 -20.36 38.53 -103.06
N GLY A 422 -21.34 39.18 -103.71
CA GLY A 422 -22.59 39.60 -103.04
C GLY A 422 -23.60 38.47 -102.84
N THR A 423 -24.03 38.21 -101.60
CA THR A 423 -25.14 37.28 -101.27
C THR A 423 -26.51 37.92 -101.56
N GLY A 424 -26.82 38.12 -102.83
CA GLY A 424 -28.09 38.68 -103.29
C GLY A 424 -29.19 37.63 -103.47
N MET A 425 -30.42 37.94 -103.02
CA MET A 425 -31.61 37.24 -103.49
C MET A 425 -31.77 37.53 -104.99
N ILE A 426 -31.93 36.50 -105.81
CA ILE A 426 -32.13 36.70 -107.25
C ILE A 426 -33.52 36.22 -107.63
N SER A 427 -34.30 37.17 -108.14
CA SER A 427 -35.70 36.98 -108.46
C SER A 427 -35.97 36.21 -109.75
N PHE A 428 -37.17 35.65 -109.83
CA PHE A 428 -37.84 35.26 -111.06
C PHE A 428 -39.28 35.74 -111.07
N THR A 429 -39.68 36.42 -112.15
CA THR A 429 -41.08 36.77 -112.39
C THR A 429 -41.83 35.53 -112.88
N ILE A 430 -42.60 34.90 -112.00
CA ILE A 430 -43.57 33.89 -112.40
C ILE A 430 -44.82 34.61 -112.90
N LEU A 431 -45.05 34.60 -114.22
CA LEU A 431 -46.28 35.13 -114.80
C LEU A 431 -47.45 34.16 -114.53
N PRO A 432 -48.60 34.64 -114.03
CA PRO A 432 -49.76 33.77 -113.81
C PRO A 432 -50.33 33.26 -115.15
N GLY A 433 -50.58 31.95 -115.23
CA GLY A 433 -51.34 31.34 -116.32
C GLY A 433 -50.55 30.67 -117.45
N GLY A 434 -49.28 30.28 -117.26
CA GLY A 434 -48.49 29.63 -118.32
C GLY A 434 -47.43 28.62 -117.87
N GLY A 435 -47.78 27.33 -117.92
CA GLY A 435 -46.82 26.21 -117.96
C GLY A 435 -45.95 25.97 -116.71
N ASN A 436 -45.03 25.02 -116.81
CA ASN A 436 -44.02 24.75 -115.78
C ASN A 436 -42.87 25.75 -115.92
N GLN A 437 -42.63 26.57 -114.89
CA GLN A 437 -41.53 27.52 -114.87
C GLN A 437 -40.21 26.83 -114.50
N THR A 438 -39.10 27.40 -114.96
CA THR A 438 -37.80 26.75 -114.97
C THR A 438 -36.74 27.65 -114.37
N LEU A 439 -36.18 27.19 -113.26
CA LEU A 439 -34.99 27.74 -112.65
C LEU A 439 -33.76 27.07 -113.28
N ASP A 440 -33.29 27.66 -114.37
CA ASP A 440 -31.91 27.51 -114.88
C ASP A 440 -31.14 28.80 -114.52
N ARG A 441 -29.92 28.71 -113.99
CA ARG A 441 -29.04 29.90 -113.94
C ARG A 441 -27.55 29.62 -114.11
N TYR A 442 -26.92 30.49 -114.91
CA TYR A 442 -25.47 30.65 -115.00
C TYR A 442 -24.94 31.45 -113.80
N HIS A 443 -23.78 31.01 -113.27
CA HIS A 443 -22.73 31.81 -112.63
C HIS A 443 -23.11 32.85 -111.53
N THR A 444 -23.81 32.46 -110.46
CA THR A 444 -23.60 33.08 -109.13
C THR A 444 -23.49 32.03 -108.03
N ARG A 445 -22.66 32.29 -107.01
CA ARG A 445 -22.13 31.25 -106.10
C ARG A 445 -23.02 30.89 -104.90
N ASP A 446 -24.15 31.57 -104.68
CA ASP A 446 -25.07 31.26 -103.57
C ASP A 446 -26.47 31.92 -103.73
N PRO A 447 -27.30 31.49 -104.70
CA PRO A 447 -28.58 32.14 -104.95
C PRO A 447 -29.72 31.63 -104.06
N TRP A 448 -30.44 32.58 -103.45
CA TRP A 448 -31.74 32.37 -102.80
C TRP A 448 -32.90 32.82 -103.70
N CYS A 449 -34.03 32.11 -103.65
CA CYS A 449 -35.33 32.59 -104.12
C CYS A 449 -36.44 32.34 -103.09
N ILE A 450 -37.52 33.13 -103.17
CA ILE A 450 -38.71 33.03 -102.32
C ILE A 450 -39.88 32.55 -103.19
N LEU A 451 -40.67 31.61 -102.68
CA LEU A 451 -41.82 31.01 -103.33
C LEU A 451 -43.03 31.02 -102.39
N VAL A 452 -44.12 31.69 -102.77
CA VAL A 452 -45.39 31.62 -102.03
C VAL A 452 -46.31 30.57 -102.67
N VAL A 453 -46.55 29.48 -101.95
CA VAL A 453 -47.32 28.32 -102.40
C VAL A 453 -48.71 28.36 -101.77
N THR A 454 -49.78 28.25 -102.56
CA THR A 454 -51.18 28.40 -102.10
C THR A 454 -51.93 27.08 -101.93
N GLY A 455 -51.30 25.95 -102.28
CA GLY A 455 -51.81 24.60 -102.09
C GLY A 455 -50.65 23.61 -101.97
N ASN A 456 -50.90 22.31 -102.05
CA ASN A 456 -49.79 21.35 -102.17
C ASN A 456 -49.25 21.39 -103.62
N THR A 457 -47.95 21.65 -103.77
CA THR A 457 -47.28 21.86 -105.06
C THR A 457 -46.03 21.00 -105.15
N THR A 458 -45.93 20.18 -106.20
CA THR A 458 -44.79 19.29 -106.39
C THR A 458 -43.75 19.92 -107.31
N ILE A 459 -42.55 20.18 -106.78
CA ILE A 459 -41.39 20.62 -107.56
C ILE A 459 -40.56 19.41 -108.02
N THR A 460 -39.92 19.51 -109.18
CA THR A 460 -39.08 18.43 -109.73
C THR A 460 -37.66 18.91 -109.92
N THR A 461 -36.69 18.24 -109.27
CA THR A 461 -35.26 18.41 -109.56
C THR A 461 -34.87 17.51 -110.73
N ASN A 462 -34.01 17.98 -111.65
CA ASN A 462 -33.41 17.14 -112.69
C ASN A 462 -31.98 17.60 -113.00
N SER A 463 -30.97 16.74 -112.79
CA SER A 463 -29.69 16.70 -113.52
C SER A 463 -28.63 15.79 -112.87
N ASN A 464 -27.64 15.41 -113.68
CA ASN A 464 -26.52 14.54 -113.32
C ASN A 464 -25.43 15.27 -112.51
N ASN A 465 -24.71 14.55 -111.64
CA ASN A 465 -23.57 14.99 -110.80
C ASN A 465 -23.89 15.89 -109.58
N ASN A 466 -23.04 15.81 -108.54
CA ASN A 466 -23.32 16.25 -107.16
C ASN A 466 -23.65 17.74 -107.03
N GLN A 467 -24.95 18.04 -106.82
CA GLN A 467 -25.42 19.32 -106.28
C GLN A 467 -26.66 19.10 -105.41
N SER A 468 -26.85 20.00 -104.46
CA SER A 468 -27.86 19.95 -103.40
C SER A 468 -28.66 21.26 -103.36
N TRP A 469 -29.97 21.16 -103.18
CA TRP A 469 -30.84 22.32 -102.95
C TRP A 469 -31.38 22.27 -101.53
N SER A 470 -31.25 23.32 -100.74
CA SER A 470 -31.91 23.40 -99.43
C SER A 470 -33.20 24.20 -99.52
N VAL A 471 -34.28 23.63 -98.99
CA VAL A 471 -35.58 24.29 -98.89
C VAL A 471 -35.90 24.55 -97.41
N TYR A 472 -36.43 25.73 -97.12
CA TYR A 472 -36.76 26.23 -95.78
C TYR A 472 -38.17 26.82 -95.83
N LYS A 473 -39.02 26.51 -94.85
CA LYS A 473 -40.31 27.20 -94.73
C LYS A 473 -40.11 28.49 -93.96
N TRP A 474 -40.84 29.53 -94.33
CA TRP A 474 -41.05 30.66 -93.44
C TRP A 474 -42.19 30.31 -92.48
N ALA A 475 -41.94 30.47 -91.19
CA ALA A 475 -42.93 30.26 -90.13
C ALA A 475 -43.93 31.43 -90.07
#